data_AF-A0A392MV68-F1
#
_entry.id   AF-A0A392MV68-F1
#
_cell.length_a   1.000
_cell.length_b   1.000
_cell.length_c   1.000
_cell.angle_alpha   90.00
_cell.angle_beta   90.00
_cell.angle_gamma   90.00
#
_symmetry.space_group_name_H-M   'P 1'
#
loop_
_entity.id
_entity.type
_entity.pdbx_description
1 polymer ?
#
loop_
_entity_poly.entity_id
_entity_poly.type
_entity_poly.pdbx_seq_one_letter_code
_entity_poly.pdbx_strand_id
1 'polypeptide(L)'
;ISRSIGDVYLKKAEFNKEPLYAKFRLRETFKSPILSSEPSISVHELQEHDQFLIFASDGLWEHLSNQDAVDIVQNHPHSGSARKLIKAAMLEAAKKREMRYSDLKKIDRGVRRHFHDDITVVVVFLDSNLVSRASTVRGPPLSLRGAGVPLPSRSLAPMELPGPG
;
A
#
# COMPACT_ATOMS: atom_id res chain seq x y z
N ILE A 1 1.87 -2.98 11.66
CA ILE A 1 0.59 -2.43 11.13
C ILE A 1 -0.15 -1.77 12.29
N SER A 2 -0.42 -0.46 12.23
CA SER A 2 -1.20 0.27 13.26
C SER A 2 -2.61 0.64 12.79
N ARG A 3 -2.92 0.38 11.51
CA ARG A 3 -4.19 0.69 10.87
C ARG A 3 -4.62 -0.46 9.98
N SER A 4 -5.89 -0.85 10.03
CA SER A 4 -6.44 -1.90 9.15
C SER A 4 -7.93 -1.69 8.91
N ILE A 5 -8.45 -2.26 7.83
CA ILE A 5 -9.90 -2.45 7.64
C ILE A 5 -10.26 -3.83 8.23
N GLY A 6 -11.41 -3.96 8.90
CA GLY A 6 -11.75 -5.19 9.61
C GLY A 6 -11.20 -5.20 11.04
N ASP A 7 -10.68 -6.34 11.51
CA ASP A 7 -10.09 -6.53 12.85
C ASP A 7 -10.87 -5.88 14.00
N VAL A 8 -12.20 -5.96 13.95
CA VAL A 8 -13.08 -5.25 14.89
C VAL A 8 -12.78 -5.60 16.35
N TYR A 9 -12.31 -6.82 16.60
CA TYR A 9 -11.89 -7.32 17.91
C TYR A 9 -10.68 -6.59 18.50
N LEU A 10 -9.92 -5.80 17.71
CA LEU A 10 -8.84 -4.93 18.17
C LEU A 10 -9.25 -3.44 18.21
N LYS A 11 -10.49 -3.14 17.82
CA LYS A 11 -11.02 -1.77 17.76
C LYS A 11 -12.06 -1.51 18.82
N LYS A 12 -12.85 -2.54 19.13
CA LYS A 12 -13.95 -2.49 20.09
C LYS A 12 -13.85 -3.69 21.03
N ALA A 13 -13.66 -3.40 22.32
CA ALA A 13 -13.47 -4.43 23.35
C ALA A 13 -14.65 -5.42 23.43
N GLU A 14 -15.86 -4.96 23.11
CA GLU A 14 -17.07 -5.80 23.07
C GLU A 14 -17.01 -6.95 22.06
N PHE A 15 -16.14 -6.88 21.05
CA PHE A 15 -15.89 -7.96 20.08
C PHE A 15 -14.68 -8.82 20.43
N ASN A 16 -13.88 -8.45 21.45
CA ASN A 16 -12.76 -9.25 21.93
C ASN A 16 -13.22 -10.30 22.96
N LYS A 17 -14.24 -11.09 22.59
CA LYS A 17 -14.85 -12.12 23.44
C LYS A 17 -15.43 -13.25 22.59
N GLU A 18 -15.94 -14.29 23.22
CA GLU A 18 -16.59 -15.41 22.51
C GLU A 18 -17.71 -14.90 21.60
N PRO A 19 -17.84 -15.41 20.36
CA PRO A 19 -17.24 -16.64 19.80
C PRO A 19 -15.85 -16.48 19.15
N LEU A 20 -15.14 -15.35 19.36
CA LEU A 20 -13.79 -15.17 18.82
C LEU A 20 -12.82 -16.24 19.35
N TYR A 21 -12.10 -16.91 18.45
CA TYR A 21 -11.10 -17.92 18.83
C TYR A 21 -10.09 -17.35 19.83
N ALA A 22 -9.75 -18.15 20.85
CA ALA A 22 -8.85 -17.74 21.94
C ALA A 22 -7.54 -17.13 21.47
N LYS A 23 -6.96 -17.62 20.35
CA LYS A 23 -5.72 -17.09 19.77
C LYS A 23 -5.80 -15.62 19.29
N PHE A 24 -7.00 -15.09 19.06
CA PHE A 24 -7.24 -13.70 18.64
C PHE A 24 -7.76 -12.81 19.78
N ARG A 25 -8.08 -13.40 20.95
CA ARG A 25 -8.49 -12.65 22.13
C ARG A 25 -7.26 -12.08 22.84
N LEU A 26 -7.36 -10.85 23.30
CA LEU A 26 -6.37 -10.24 24.18
C LEU A 26 -6.67 -10.65 25.61
N ARG A 27 -5.61 -10.86 26.40
CA ARG A 27 -5.76 -11.24 27.82
C ARG A 27 -6.34 -10.11 28.65
N GLU A 28 -5.94 -8.88 28.35
CA GLU A 28 -6.39 -7.69 29.04
C GLU A 28 -7.39 -6.92 28.19
N THR A 29 -8.40 -6.35 28.85
CA THR A 29 -9.36 -5.47 28.19
C THR A 29 -8.70 -4.13 27.87
N PHE A 30 -9.09 -3.52 26.75
CA PHE A 30 -8.58 -2.22 26.31
C PHE A 30 -9.70 -1.17 26.33
N LYS A 31 -9.36 0.04 26.77
CA LYS A 31 -10.32 1.15 26.87
C LYS A 31 -10.43 1.98 25.59
N SER A 32 -9.40 1.92 24.73
CA SER A 32 -9.33 2.64 23.46
C SER A 32 -8.95 1.68 22.31
N PRO A 33 -9.36 1.96 21.07
CA PRO A 33 -9.01 1.14 19.91
C PRO A 33 -7.49 0.98 19.77
N ILE A 34 -7.02 -0.26 19.58
CA ILE A 34 -5.60 -0.56 19.34
C ILE A 34 -5.24 -0.30 17.87
N LEU A 35 -6.18 -0.57 16.96
CA LEU A 35 -6.05 -0.28 15.54
C LEU A 35 -7.05 0.80 15.12
N SER A 36 -6.64 1.64 14.18
CA SER A 36 -7.55 2.56 13.48
C SER A 36 -7.92 2.03 12.10
N SER A 37 -9.14 2.33 11.63
CA SER A 37 -9.51 2.16 10.21
C SER A 37 -9.30 3.42 9.38
N GLU A 38 -8.92 4.53 10.00
CA GLU A 38 -8.76 5.81 9.33
C GLU A 38 -7.51 5.81 8.44
N PRO A 39 -7.64 6.04 7.12
CA PRO A 39 -6.48 6.10 6.23
C PRO A 39 -5.66 7.37 6.49
N SER A 40 -4.44 7.39 5.98
CA SER A 40 -3.74 8.66 5.73
C SER A 40 -4.11 9.13 4.33
N ILE A 41 -4.46 10.41 4.18
CA ILE A 41 -4.86 11.00 2.90
C ILE A 41 -3.83 12.07 2.54
N SER A 42 -3.13 11.87 1.42
CA SER A 42 -2.29 12.88 0.79
C SER A 42 -2.88 13.28 -0.56
N VAL A 43 -2.68 14.54 -0.93
CA VAL A 43 -3.10 15.10 -2.21
C VAL A 43 -1.87 15.64 -2.90
N HIS A 44 -1.64 15.20 -4.14
CA HIS A 44 -0.55 15.67 -4.99
C HIS A 44 -1.15 16.17 -6.30
N GLU A 45 -0.83 17.41 -6.65
CA GLU A 45 -1.23 17.97 -7.94
C GLU A 45 -0.23 17.49 -9.00
N LEU A 46 -0.72 16.76 -10.00
CA LEU A 46 0.13 16.19 -11.05
C LEU A 46 0.88 17.31 -11.79
N GLN A 47 2.19 17.13 -11.89
CA GLN A 47 3.10 18.01 -12.62
C GLN A 47 3.52 17.37 -13.94
N GLU A 48 4.04 18.18 -14.87
CA GLU A 48 4.46 17.69 -16.19
C GLU A 48 5.60 16.65 -16.13
N HIS A 49 6.38 16.64 -15.05
CA HIS A 49 7.45 15.68 -14.81
C HIS A 49 7.00 14.40 -14.10
N ASP A 50 5.73 14.30 -13.70
CA ASP A 50 5.18 13.08 -13.11
C ASP A 50 4.91 12.04 -14.20
N GLN A 51 5.66 10.94 -14.20
CA GLN A 51 5.61 9.94 -15.27
C GLN A 51 4.74 8.73 -14.93
N PHE A 52 4.77 8.28 -13.69
CA PHE A 52 4.05 7.09 -13.25
C PHE A 52 3.87 7.03 -11.73
N LEU A 53 2.91 6.23 -11.28
CA LEU A 53 2.74 5.81 -9.89
C LEU A 53 2.93 4.30 -9.75
N ILE A 54 3.61 3.89 -8.68
CA ILE A 54 3.76 2.47 -8.31
C ILE A 54 2.96 2.24 -7.02
N PHE A 55 1.90 1.43 -7.12
CA PHE A 55 1.21 0.88 -5.96
C PHE A 55 1.65 -0.57 -5.77
N ALA A 56 2.06 -0.95 -4.56
CA ALA A 56 2.41 -2.33 -4.27
C ALA A 56 2.13 -2.70 -2.81
N SER A 57 1.94 -4.00 -2.57
CA SER A 57 1.92 -4.56 -1.21
C SER A 57 3.30 -4.48 -0.56
N ASP A 58 3.33 -4.58 0.77
CA ASP A 58 4.55 -4.73 1.58
C ASP A 58 5.49 -5.81 1.06
N GLY A 59 4.98 -6.93 0.55
CA GLY A 59 5.79 -7.98 -0.07
C GLY A 59 6.73 -7.48 -1.19
N LEU A 60 6.45 -6.37 -1.87
CA LEU A 60 7.43 -5.75 -2.79
C LEU A 60 8.50 -4.96 -2.02
N TRP A 61 8.05 -4.10 -1.11
CA TRP A 61 8.88 -3.11 -0.39
C TRP A 61 9.80 -3.74 0.67
N GLU A 62 9.54 -4.98 1.08
CA GLU A 62 10.48 -5.78 1.88
C GLU A 62 11.74 -6.19 1.11
N HIS A 63 11.69 -6.15 -0.22
CA HIS A 63 12.76 -6.62 -1.10
C HIS A 63 13.40 -5.53 -1.95
N LEU A 64 12.67 -4.46 -2.29
CA LEU A 64 13.17 -3.36 -3.12
C LEU A 64 13.05 -2.02 -2.40
N SER A 65 14.02 -1.14 -2.59
CA SER A 65 13.87 0.26 -2.20
C SER A 65 12.95 1.01 -3.17
N ASN A 66 12.44 2.17 -2.74
CA ASN A 66 11.65 3.05 -3.62
C ASN A 66 12.43 3.40 -4.89
N GLN A 67 13.74 3.66 -4.76
CA GLN A 67 14.57 4.04 -5.90
C GLN A 67 14.78 2.87 -6.86
N ASP A 68 15.05 1.65 -6.36
CA ASP A 68 15.19 0.46 -7.22
C ASP A 68 13.91 0.24 -8.05
N ALA A 69 12.75 0.42 -7.42
CA ALA A 69 11.47 0.26 -8.11
C ALA A 69 11.27 1.33 -9.21
N VAL A 70 11.60 2.59 -8.91
CA VAL A 70 11.56 3.69 -9.90
C VAL A 70 12.51 3.40 -11.06
N ASP A 71 13.76 3.01 -10.79
CA ASP A 71 14.76 2.71 -11.80
C ASP A 71 14.33 1.55 -12.71
N ILE A 72 13.73 0.49 -12.13
CA ILE A 72 13.22 -0.65 -12.90
C ILE A 72 12.11 -0.21 -13.86
N VAL A 73 11.19 0.64 -13.42
CA VAL A 73 10.07 1.13 -14.24
C VAL A 73 10.55 2.10 -15.31
N GLN A 74 11.42 3.05 -14.95
CA GLN A 74 11.94 4.07 -15.84
C GLN A 74 12.77 3.48 -16.99
N ASN A 75 13.58 2.44 -16.71
CA ASN A 75 14.37 1.74 -17.73
C ASN A 75 13.52 0.82 -18.63
N HIS A 76 12.26 0.60 -18.29
CA HIS A 76 11.37 -0.30 -19.01
C HIS A 76 9.94 0.25 -19.07
N PRO A 77 9.74 1.39 -19.74
CA PRO A 77 8.41 1.98 -19.85
C PRO A 77 7.47 1.00 -20.58
N HIS A 78 6.21 0.95 -20.14
CA HIS A 78 5.12 0.14 -20.71
C HIS A 78 5.11 -1.36 -20.35
N SER A 79 4.79 -2.24 -21.32
CA SER A 79 4.33 -3.60 -21.04
C SER A 79 5.36 -4.42 -20.26
N GLY A 80 5.02 -4.80 -19.03
CA GLY A 80 5.81 -5.72 -18.22
C GLY A 80 6.63 -5.10 -17.09
N SER A 81 6.56 -3.78 -16.82
CA SER A 81 7.26 -3.16 -15.68
C SER A 81 6.84 -3.80 -14.36
N ALA A 82 5.54 -4.01 -14.13
CA ALA A 82 5.05 -4.72 -12.94
C ALA A 82 5.61 -6.15 -12.82
N ARG A 83 5.70 -6.89 -13.93
CA ARG A 83 6.30 -8.23 -13.95
C ARG A 83 7.80 -8.19 -13.64
N LYS A 84 8.51 -7.15 -14.08
CA LYS A 84 9.93 -6.93 -13.77
C LYS A 84 10.14 -6.59 -12.30
N LEU A 85 9.30 -5.74 -11.72
CA LEU A 85 9.29 -5.45 -10.28
C LEU A 85 9.12 -6.73 -9.46
N ILE A 86 8.10 -7.54 -9.79
CA ILE A 86 7.88 -8.84 -9.12
C ILE A 86 9.10 -9.75 -9.28
N LYS A 87 9.67 -9.85 -10.49
CA LYS A 87 10.85 -10.71 -10.73
C LYS A 87 12.06 -10.24 -9.93
N ALA A 88 12.30 -8.92 -9.86
CA ALA A 88 13.41 -8.35 -9.12
C ALA A 88 13.25 -8.60 -7.61
N ALA A 89 12.07 -8.36 -7.06
CA ALA A 89 11.77 -8.65 -5.65
C ALA A 89 11.95 -10.14 -5.33
N MET A 90 11.47 -11.04 -6.18
CA MET A 90 11.65 -12.48 -6.01
C MET A 90 13.11 -12.93 -6.15
N LEU A 91 13.92 -12.28 -7.00
CA LEU A 91 15.36 -12.55 -7.07
C LEU A 91 16.07 -12.14 -5.79
N GLU A 92 15.73 -10.97 -5.24
CA GLU A 92 16.30 -10.49 -3.97
C GLU A 92 15.83 -11.35 -2.79
N ALA A 93 14.56 -11.78 -2.77
CA ALA A 93 14.05 -12.74 -1.80
C ALA A 93 14.82 -14.07 -1.85
N ALA A 94 15.06 -14.60 -3.05
CA ALA A 94 15.84 -15.83 -3.22
C ALA A 94 17.27 -15.67 -2.71
N LYS A 95 17.92 -14.54 -3.01
CA LYS A 95 19.26 -14.20 -2.52
C LYS A 95 19.31 -14.11 -1.00
N LYS A 96 18.37 -13.42 -0.36
CA LYS A 96 18.26 -13.30 1.11
C LYS A 96 18.04 -14.66 1.79
N ARG A 97 17.46 -15.63 1.08
CA ARG A 97 17.21 -17.00 1.55
C ARG A 97 18.27 -18.00 1.08
N GLU A 98 19.35 -17.52 0.46
CA GLU A 98 20.46 -18.33 -0.06
C GLU A 98 19.98 -19.48 -0.97
N MET A 99 18.96 -19.23 -1.79
CA MET A 99 18.36 -20.23 -2.66
C MET A 99 18.22 -19.74 -4.09
N ARG A 100 17.98 -20.66 -5.03
CA ARG A 100 17.78 -20.29 -6.44
C ARG A 100 16.37 -19.76 -6.64
N TYR A 101 16.24 -18.76 -7.52
CA TYR A 101 14.94 -18.24 -7.95
C TYR A 101 13.99 -19.34 -8.46
N SER A 102 14.53 -20.34 -9.17
CA SER A 102 13.75 -21.49 -9.65
C SER A 102 13.12 -22.30 -8.52
N ASP A 103 13.80 -22.38 -7.39
CA ASP A 103 13.42 -23.20 -6.26
C ASP A 103 12.39 -22.43 -5.43
N LEU A 104 12.62 -21.12 -5.21
CA LEU A 104 11.67 -20.21 -4.57
C LEU A 104 10.30 -20.23 -5.27
N LYS A 105 10.28 -20.26 -6.61
CA LYS A 105 9.04 -20.27 -7.41
C LYS A 105 8.25 -21.59 -7.30
N LYS A 106 8.91 -22.69 -6.93
CA LYS A 106 8.30 -24.02 -6.79
C LYS A 106 7.75 -24.27 -5.39
N ILE A 107 7.97 -23.36 -4.44
CA ILE A 107 7.50 -23.52 -3.07
C ILE A 107 5.96 -23.55 -3.04
N ASP A 108 5.43 -24.59 -2.41
CA ASP A 108 4.00 -24.80 -2.29
C ASP A 108 3.30 -23.74 -1.44
N ARG A 109 2.02 -23.53 -1.75
CA ARG A 109 1.12 -22.68 -0.96
C ARG A 109 1.03 -23.24 0.46
N GLY A 110 1.23 -22.39 1.46
CA GLY A 110 1.21 -22.77 2.89
C GLY A 110 2.54 -22.53 3.58
N VAL A 111 3.64 -23.01 2.99
CA VAL A 111 5.00 -22.74 3.52
C VAL A 111 5.67 -21.52 2.88
N ARG A 112 5.18 -21.08 1.71
CA ARG A 112 5.70 -19.91 0.96
C ARG A 112 5.91 -18.65 1.80
N ARG A 113 5.02 -18.37 2.75
CA ARG A 113 5.11 -17.19 3.64
C ARG A 113 6.34 -17.16 4.53
N HIS A 114 7.02 -18.30 4.74
CA HIS A 114 8.31 -18.32 5.43
C HIS A 114 9.46 -17.77 4.58
N PHE A 115 9.25 -17.65 3.26
CA PHE A 115 10.27 -17.23 2.31
C PHE A 115 10.02 -15.80 1.83
N HIS A 116 8.79 -15.51 1.41
CA HIS A 116 8.33 -14.18 0.98
C HIS A 116 6.81 -14.03 1.18
N ASP A 117 6.33 -12.80 1.35
CA ASP A 117 4.89 -12.52 1.39
C ASP A 117 4.28 -12.44 -0.02
N ASP A 118 2.95 -12.32 -0.11
CA ASP A 118 2.27 -12.11 -1.38
C ASP A 118 2.66 -10.75 -2.00
N ILE A 119 3.18 -10.78 -3.23
CA ILE A 119 3.64 -9.58 -3.94
C ILE A 119 2.59 -9.18 -4.98
N THR A 120 1.99 -8.00 -4.80
CA THR A 120 1.07 -7.38 -5.76
C THR A 120 1.63 -6.03 -6.18
N VAL A 121 1.60 -5.74 -7.48
CA VAL A 121 2.12 -4.49 -8.05
C VAL A 121 1.18 -3.97 -9.12
N VAL A 122 0.85 -2.68 -9.06
CA VAL A 122 0.12 -1.91 -10.06
C VAL A 122 0.99 -0.71 -10.44
N VAL A 123 1.26 -0.54 -11.73
CA VAL A 123 1.97 0.63 -12.26
C VAL A 123 1.00 1.43 -13.12
N VAL A 124 0.78 2.68 -12.77
CA VAL A 124 -0.08 3.62 -13.51
C VAL A 124 0.82 4.60 -14.23
N PHE A 125 0.84 4.54 -15.55
CA PHE A 125 1.57 5.52 -16.37
C PHE A 125 0.69 6.74 -16.61
N LEU A 126 1.27 7.93 -16.44
CA LEU A 126 0.61 9.21 -16.66
C LEU A 126 0.95 9.71 -18.06
N ASP A 127 -0.07 10.16 -18.79
CA ASP A 127 0.12 10.81 -20.08
C ASP A 127 0.23 12.33 -19.86
N SER A 128 1.44 12.85 -19.99
CA SER A 128 1.73 14.27 -19.81
C SER A 128 0.91 15.16 -20.76
N ASN A 129 0.59 14.69 -21.98
CA ASN A 129 -0.24 15.45 -22.91
C ASN A 129 -1.69 15.57 -22.41
N LEU A 130 -2.20 14.55 -21.73
CA LEU A 130 -3.52 14.60 -21.12
C LEU A 130 -3.51 15.44 -19.84
N VAL A 131 -2.43 15.42 -19.06
CA VAL A 131 -2.27 16.27 -17.87
C VAL A 131 -2.25 17.76 -18.25
N SER A 132 -1.48 18.16 -19.25
CA SER A 132 -1.46 19.55 -19.75
C SER A 132 -2.79 19.98 -20.39
N ARG A 133 -3.60 19.05 -20.92
CA ARG A 133 -4.95 19.34 -21.41
C ARG A 133 -6.00 19.38 -20.29
N ALA A 134 -5.84 18.59 -19.25
CA ALA A 134 -6.71 18.62 -18.09
C ALA A 134 -6.53 19.91 -17.27
N SER A 135 -5.32 20.46 -17.20
CA SER A 135 -5.07 21.76 -16.56
C SER A 135 -5.75 22.93 -17.30
N THR A 136 -5.96 22.81 -18.62
CA THR A 136 -6.66 23.82 -19.43
C THR A 136 -8.18 23.68 -19.41
N VAL A 137 -8.71 22.48 -19.16
CA VAL A 137 -10.15 22.23 -18.99
C VAL A 137 -10.50 22.25 -17.50
N ARG A 138 -11.02 23.38 -17.00
CA ARG A 138 -11.59 23.49 -15.64
C ARG A 138 -12.89 22.68 -15.50
N GLY A 139 -12.79 21.35 -15.55
CA GLY A 139 -13.86 20.45 -15.13
C GLY A 139 -13.88 20.33 -13.60
N PRO A 140 -15.03 19.99 -12.98
CA PRO A 140 -15.06 19.70 -11.56
C PRO A 140 -14.14 18.50 -11.26
N PRO A 141 -13.37 18.53 -10.16
CA PRO A 141 -12.54 17.40 -9.77
C PRO A 141 -13.42 16.16 -9.56
N LEU A 142 -13.17 15.11 -10.34
CA LEU A 142 -13.83 13.82 -10.19
C LEU A 142 -13.23 13.10 -8.97
N SER A 143 -13.91 13.14 -7.84
CA SER A 143 -13.59 12.35 -6.66
C SER A 143 -14.52 11.14 -6.60
N LEU A 144 -13.98 9.95 -6.85
CA LEU A 144 -14.66 8.68 -6.54
C LEU A 144 -14.35 8.32 -5.09
N ARG A 145 -15.21 8.73 -4.16
CA ARG A 145 -15.17 8.25 -2.77
C ARG A 145 -15.99 6.96 -2.65
N GLY A 146 -15.33 5.86 -2.26
CA GLY A 146 -16.01 4.71 -1.69
C GLY A 146 -16.70 5.11 -0.37
N ALA A 147 -17.89 4.58 -0.11
CA ALA A 147 -18.77 5.01 0.97
C ALA A 147 -18.12 4.92 2.37
N GLY A 148 -18.22 6.00 3.13
CA GLY A 148 -17.85 6.07 4.55
C GLY A 148 -17.28 7.44 4.92
N VAL A 149 -18.02 8.22 5.72
CA VAL A 149 -17.70 9.55 6.26
C VAL A 149 -17.91 10.73 5.28
N PRO A 150 -18.99 11.52 5.44
CA PRO A 150 -19.15 12.80 4.77
C PRO A 150 -18.24 13.83 5.45
N LEU A 151 -17.20 14.27 4.75
CA LEU A 151 -16.45 15.48 5.10
C LEU A 151 -16.77 16.57 4.06
N PRO A 152 -16.94 17.84 4.47
CA PRO A 152 -17.23 18.93 3.53
C PRO A 152 -16.16 19.04 2.45
N SER A 153 -16.59 19.30 1.21
CA SER A 153 -15.69 19.63 0.11
C SER A 153 -14.89 20.88 0.50
N ARG A 154 -13.55 20.73 0.65
CA ARG A 154 -12.53 21.70 1.12
C ARG A 154 -12.09 21.63 2.59
N SER A 155 -12.25 20.51 3.29
CA SER A 155 -11.45 20.28 4.52
C SER A 155 -9.99 20.03 4.15
N LEU A 156 -9.10 20.95 4.50
CA LEU A 156 -7.67 20.64 4.65
C LEU A 156 -7.54 19.54 5.71
N ALA A 157 -6.59 18.62 5.53
CA ALA A 157 -6.22 17.68 6.59
C ALA A 157 -5.82 18.47 7.84
N PRO A 158 -6.09 17.98 9.06
CA PRO A 158 -5.51 18.58 10.26
C PRO A 158 -3.99 18.57 10.11
N MET A 159 -3.37 19.75 10.02
CA MET A 159 -1.93 19.87 10.23
C MET A 159 -1.65 19.45 11.68
N GLU A 160 -0.88 18.38 11.87
CA GLU A 160 -0.20 18.17 13.15
C GLU A 160 0.82 19.30 13.30
N LEU A 161 0.56 20.20 14.25
CA LEU A 161 1.56 21.16 14.70
C LEU A 161 2.65 20.39 15.46
N PRO A 162 3.95 20.61 15.17
CA PRO A 162 5.00 20.12 16.04
C PRO A 162 4.84 20.77 17.42
N GLY A 163 4.82 19.95 18.48
CA GLY A 163 4.75 20.42 19.86
C GLY A 163 5.93 21.30 20.24
N PRO A 164 5.80 22.15 21.28
CA PRO A 164 6.90 22.99 21.75
C PRO A 164 8.00 22.11 22.33
N GLY A 165 9.26 22.51 22.07
CA GLY A 165 10.48 21.76 22.37
C GLY A 165 10.86 21.63 23.83
#